data_AF-A0A535LR87-F1
#
_entry.id   AF-A0A535LR87-F1
#
_cell.length_a   1.000
_cell.length_b   1.000
_cell.length_c   1.000
_cell.angle_alpha   90.00
_cell.angle_beta   90.00
_cell.angle_gamma   90.00
#
_symmetry.space_group_name_H-M   'P 1'
#
loop_
_entity.id
_entity.type
_entity.pdbx_description
1 polymer ?
#
loop_
_entity_poly.entity_id
_entity_poly.type
_entity_poly.pdbx_seq_one_letter_code
_entity_poly.pdbx_strand_id
1 'polypeptide(L)'
;MSVWSRVGGRTRKAFAAGLRALSLPLAPGYYEELEELLIAADMGPAMAAKLVAAVRARSPRTREEAEAALIQAALAAMSKRPRELDLSGTPACVLFYGINGAGKTTTIGKLAHRLRVQGRNPLVVAADTYRAAGIEQMMAWAERAGVQGFAGKAGGDPGAVVFDGIRHARSRGHDVVLVDTAGRLQTQHNLLRELGKVGRVASKALDGATYESLLVLDAMIGLSSLTQARVFNRAIPMTGLALAKLDTSAKGGAVIAIEAELDAPVKLAGVGEGVDDLEPFDPVAYVRSLFED
;
A
#
# COMPACT_ATOMS: atom_id res chain seq x y z
N MET A 1 3.31 14.39 18.69
CA MET A 1 3.68 14.44 17.26
C MET A 1 2.96 13.32 16.54
N SER A 2 2.26 13.60 15.44
CA SER A 2 1.54 12.56 14.70
C SER A 2 2.53 11.57 14.11
N VAL A 3 2.13 10.31 13.94
CA VAL A 3 2.99 9.28 13.30
C VAL A 3 3.45 9.72 11.90
N TRP A 4 2.61 10.50 11.20
CA TRP A 4 2.87 11.10 9.90
C TRP A 4 3.95 12.19 9.90
N SER A 5 4.24 12.82 11.04
CA SER A 5 5.35 13.79 11.12
C SER A 5 6.73 13.11 11.08
N ARG A 6 6.78 11.77 11.27
CA ARG A 6 8.02 10.97 11.16
C ARG A 6 8.26 10.43 9.75
N VAL A 7 7.27 10.55 8.86
CA VAL A 7 7.35 10.07 7.47
C VAL A 7 8.14 11.08 6.61
N GLY A 8 9.11 10.59 5.83
CA GLY A 8 9.70 11.36 4.71
C GLY A 8 10.67 12.51 5.06
N GLY A 9 11.28 12.52 6.25
CA GLY A 9 12.01 13.68 6.79
C GLY A 9 13.15 14.29 5.93
N ARG A 10 13.74 13.55 4.98
CA ARG A 10 14.75 14.11 4.04
C ARG A 10 14.12 14.69 2.76
N THR A 11 13.13 14.02 2.18
CA THR A 11 12.45 14.48 0.95
C THR A 11 11.51 15.64 1.22
N ARG A 12 10.81 15.60 2.35
CA ARG A 12 9.98 16.72 2.82
C ARG A 12 10.76 18.02 2.83
N LYS A 13 11.96 18.02 3.40
CA LYS A 13 12.84 19.20 3.46
C LYS A 13 13.29 19.68 2.08
N ALA A 14 13.70 18.76 1.20
CA ALA A 14 14.15 19.11 -0.14
C ALA A 14 13.02 19.68 -1.00
N PHE A 15 11.84 19.07 -0.92
CA PHE A 15 10.67 19.48 -1.68
C PHE A 15 10.05 20.80 -1.15
N ALA A 16 9.90 20.95 0.16
CA ALA A 16 9.46 22.19 0.78
C ALA A 16 10.44 23.35 0.50
N ALA A 17 11.75 23.08 0.52
CA ALA A 17 12.75 24.06 0.09
C ALA A 17 12.60 24.43 -1.40
N GLY A 18 12.32 23.44 -2.26
CA GLY A 18 12.02 23.66 -3.67
C GLY A 18 10.81 24.57 -3.88
N LEU A 19 9.70 24.33 -3.17
CA LEU A 19 8.49 25.16 -3.23
C LEU A 19 8.74 26.62 -2.83
N ARG A 20 9.61 26.85 -1.85
CA ARG A 20 10.03 28.20 -1.42
C ARG A 20 10.90 28.91 -2.46
N ALA A 21 11.70 28.14 -3.18
CA ALA A 21 12.61 28.66 -4.20
C ALA A 21 11.91 29.01 -5.52
N LEU A 22 10.69 28.51 -5.76
CA LEU A 22 9.88 28.87 -6.93
C LEU A 22 9.72 30.38 -7.03
N SER A 23 9.53 30.89 -8.23
CA SER A 23 9.03 32.25 -8.46
C SER A 23 7.68 32.50 -7.76
N LEU A 24 7.25 33.77 -7.70
CA LEU A 24 5.93 34.08 -7.14
C LEU A 24 4.83 33.51 -8.03
N PRO A 25 3.70 33.08 -7.45
CA PRO A 25 2.54 32.66 -8.25
C PRO A 25 2.17 33.71 -9.29
N LEU A 26 1.75 33.25 -10.48
CA LEU A 26 1.42 34.08 -11.67
C LEU A 26 2.62 34.78 -12.33
N ALA A 27 3.84 34.70 -11.78
CA ALA A 27 5.02 35.16 -12.47
C ALA A 27 5.33 34.27 -13.69
N PRO A 28 5.97 34.81 -14.75
CA PRO A 28 6.47 34.00 -15.84
C PRO A 28 7.40 32.89 -15.32
N GLY A 29 7.18 31.64 -15.76
CA GLY A 29 8.00 30.49 -15.37
C GLY A 29 7.51 29.73 -14.13
N TYR A 30 6.62 30.29 -13.30
CA TYR A 30 6.17 29.65 -12.05
C TYR A 30 5.60 28.25 -12.25
N TYR A 31 4.76 28.07 -13.26
CA TYR A 31 4.07 26.81 -13.49
C TYR A 31 4.99 25.76 -14.10
N GLU A 32 5.95 26.19 -14.93
CA GLU A 32 6.99 25.34 -15.49
C GLU A 32 7.94 24.85 -14.38
N GLU A 33 8.41 25.74 -13.51
CA GLU A 33 9.22 25.40 -12.33
C GLU A 33 8.48 24.47 -11.37
N LEU A 34 7.18 24.72 -11.12
CA LEU A 34 6.35 23.86 -10.29
C LEU A 34 6.19 22.46 -10.91
N GLU A 35 6.01 22.36 -12.22
CA GLU A 35 5.92 21.08 -12.93
C GLU A 35 7.21 20.27 -12.77
N GLU A 36 8.36 20.89 -13.02
CA GLU A 36 9.67 20.26 -12.86
C GLU A 36 9.90 19.75 -11.43
N LEU A 37 9.52 20.55 -10.43
CA LEU A 37 9.61 20.17 -9.03
C LEU A 37 8.73 18.96 -8.70
N LEU A 38 7.49 18.92 -9.19
CA LEU A 38 6.58 17.79 -8.98
C LEU A 38 7.07 16.51 -9.67
N ILE A 39 7.68 16.63 -10.85
CA ILE A 39 8.31 15.50 -11.55
C ILE A 39 9.50 14.99 -10.73
N ALA A 40 10.36 15.87 -10.24
CA ALA A 40 11.50 15.53 -9.39
C ALA A 40 11.08 14.84 -8.08
N ALA A 41 9.85 15.07 -7.61
CA ALA A 41 9.25 14.42 -6.45
C ALA A 41 8.62 13.03 -6.75
N ASP A 42 8.93 12.43 -7.91
CA ASP A 42 8.41 11.14 -8.36
C ASP A 42 6.87 11.12 -8.56
N MET A 43 6.20 12.25 -8.86
CA MET A 43 4.78 12.23 -9.26
C MET A 43 4.58 11.89 -10.74
N GLY A 44 5.58 12.20 -11.56
CA GLY A 44 5.63 11.88 -12.98
C GLY A 44 4.90 12.92 -13.84
N PRO A 45 5.22 12.99 -15.15
CA PRO A 45 4.81 14.12 -15.99
C PRO A 45 3.29 14.30 -16.07
N ALA A 46 2.54 13.22 -16.24
CA ALA A 46 1.08 13.29 -16.38
C ALA A 46 0.39 13.82 -15.11
N MET A 47 0.85 13.38 -13.93
CA MET A 47 0.28 13.86 -12.66
C MET A 47 0.74 15.28 -12.37
N ALA A 48 2.02 15.60 -12.59
CA ALA A 48 2.55 16.95 -12.42
C ALA A 48 1.76 17.97 -13.26
N ALA A 49 1.61 17.73 -14.56
CA ALA A 49 0.82 18.57 -15.46
C ALA A 49 -0.63 18.76 -14.98
N LYS A 50 -1.28 17.68 -14.51
CA LYS A 50 -2.64 17.72 -13.96
C LYS A 50 -2.73 18.61 -12.71
N LEU A 51 -1.78 18.47 -11.78
CA LEU A 51 -1.75 19.27 -10.56
C LEU A 51 -1.46 20.74 -10.86
N VAL A 52 -0.49 21.02 -11.73
CA VAL A 52 -0.16 22.39 -12.18
C VAL A 52 -1.37 23.06 -12.84
N ALA A 53 -2.09 22.36 -13.71
CA ALA A 53 -3.30 22.88 -14.34
C ALA A 53 -4.38 23.24 -13.30
N ALA A 54 -4.55 22.40 -12.25
CA ALA A 54 -5.49 22.67 -11.17
C ALA A 54 -5.08 23.89 -10.33
N VAL A 55 -3.78 24.04 -10.02
CA VAL A 55 -3.25 25.23 -9.34
C VAL A 55 -3.43 26.48 -10.20
N ARG A 56 -3.10 26.40 -11.51
CA ARG A 56 -3.27 27.49 -12.47
C ARG A 56 -4.72 27.97 -12.56
N ALA A 57 -5.68 27.04 -12.59
CA ALA A 57 -7.11 27.36 -12.63
C ALA A 57 -7.60 28.15 -11.40
N ARG A 58 -6.91 28.02 -10.25
CA ARG A 58 -7.23 28.80 -9.03
C ARG A 58 -6.64 30.21 -9.04
N SER A 59 -5.71 30.51 -9.94
CA SER A 59 -5.02 31.81 -10.04
C SER A 59 -4.55 32.35 -8.67
N PRO A 60 -3.77 31.57 -7.90
CA PRO A 60 -3.33 31.96 -6.56
C PRO A 60 -2.45 33.21 -6.63
N ARG A 61 -2.64 34.14 -5.69
CA ARG A 61 -1.88 35.39 -5.58
C ARG A 61 -0.75 35.30 -4.56
N THR A 62 -0.82 34.34 -3.63
CA THR A 62 0.21 34.09 -2.62
C THR A 62 0.70 32.65 -2.67
N ARG A 63 1.87 32.39 -2.08
CA ARG A 63 2.46 31.03 -2.03
C ARG A 63 1.56 30.09 -1.22
N GLU A 64 0.97 30.60 -0.14
CA GLU A 64 0.04 29.86 0.72
C GLU A 64 -1.22 29.45 -0.05
N GLU A 65 -1.77 30.34 -0.87
CA GLU A 65 -2.90 30.02 -1.74
C GLU A 65 -2.53 28.95 -2.78
N ALA A 66 -1.32 29.02 -3.34
CA ALA A 66 -0.84 28.04 -4.31
C ALA A 66 -0.58 26.66 -3.68
N GLU A 67 0.00 26.62 -2.48
CA GLU A 67 0.22 25.40 -1.71
C GLU A 67 -1.13 24.76 -1.31
N ALA A 68 -2.08 25.55 -0.82
CA ALA A 68 -3.43 25.07 -0.51
C ALA A 68 -4.13 24.51 -1.76
N ALA A 69 -4.01 25.19 -2.91
CA ALA A 69 -4.55 24.69 -4.18
C ALA A 69 -3.90 23.37 -4.61
N LEU A 70 -2.59 23.22 -4.40
CA LEU A 70 -1.84 22.02 -4.73
C LEU A 70 -2.23 20.84 -3.83
N ILE A 71 -2.34 21.04 -2.52
CA ILE A 71 -2.83 20.04 -1.57
C ILE A 71 -4.24 19.58 -1.93
N GLN A 72 -5.14 20.52 -2.23
CA GLN A 72 -6.50 20.19 -2.66
C GLN A 72 -6.51 19.39 -3.97
N ALA A 73 -5.69 19.79 -4.95
CA ALA A 73 -5.58 19.09 -6.23
C ALA A 73 -5.03 17.65 -6.05
N ALA A 74 -4.01 17.48 -5.20
CA ALA A 74 -3.43 16.18 -4.89
C ALA A 74 -4.46 15.24 -4.22
N LEU A 75 -5.16 15.72 -3.19
CA LEU A 75 -6.23 14.96 -2.53
C LEU A 75 -7.39 14.65 -3.49
N ALA A 76 -7.72 15.57 -4.40
CA ALA A 76 -8.74 15.37 -5.42
C ALA A 76 -8.34 14.29 -6.43
N ALA A 77 -7.05 14.15 -6.74
CA ALA A 77 -6.53 13.17 -7.69
C ALA A 77 -6.49 11.73 -7.13
N MET A 78 -6.34 11.57 -5.81
CA MET A 78 -6.32 10.26 -5.14
C MET A 78 -7.68 9.52 -5.20
N SER A 79 -7.65 8.19 -5.05
CA SER A 79 -8.87 7.36 -5.15
C SER A 79 -9.89 7.74 -4.07
N LYS A 80 -11.17 7.71 -4.47
CA LYS A 80 -12.34 8.02 -3.62
C LYS A 80 -12.99 6.77 -3.02
N ARG A 81 -12.45 5.58 -3.32
CA ARG A 81 -12.93 4.32 -2.75
C ARG A 81 -12.67 4.27 -1.24
N PRO A 82 -13.42 3.42 -0.49
CA PRO A 82 -13.20 3.24 0.94
C PRO A 82 -11.76 2.82 1.25
N ARG A 83 -11.13 3.53 2.21
CA ARG A 83 -9.74 3.28 2.66
C ARG A 83 -9.65 2.31 3.82
N GLU A 84 -10.76 2.09 4.52
CA GLU A 84 -10.83 1.08 5.57
C GLU A 84 -10.75 -0.33 4.96
N LEU A 85 -10.18 -1.27 5.70
CA LEU A 85 -10.26 -2.68 5.35
C LEU A 85 -11.69 -3.14 5.61
N ASP A 86 -12.35 -3.68 4.60
CA ASP A 86 -13.60 -4.39 4.81
C ASP A 86 -13.29 -5.73 5.49
N LEU A 87 -13.66 -5.83 6.76
CA LEU A 87 -13.50 -7.01 7.61
C LEU A 87 -14.84 -7.48 8.16
N SER A 88 -15.94 -7.20 7.45
CA SER A 88 -17.31 -7.49 7.90
C SER A 88 -17.68 -8.98 7.84
N GLY A 89 -17.05 -9.76 6.96
CA GLY A 89 -17.25 -11.20 6.83
C GLY A 89 -16.69 -12.02 8.00
N THR A 90 -17.08 -13.29 8.10
CA THR A 90 -16.57 -14.20 9.15
C THR A 90 -16.30 -15.61 8.58
N PRO A 91 -15.03 -15.98 8.31
CA PRO A 91 -13.87 -15.09 8.35
C PRO A 91 -13.89 -14.10 7.18
N ALA A 92 -13.52 -12.84 7.43
CA ALA A 92 -13.06 -11.96 6.35
C ALA A 92 -11.65 -12.39 5.91
N CYS A 93 -11.27 -12.11 4.66
CA CYS A 93 -9.95 -12.47 4.15
C CYS A 93 -9.24 -11.28 3.53
N VAL A 94 -7.97 -11.09 3.90
CA VAL A 94 -7.07 -10.11 3.28
C VAL A 94 -5.89 -10.86 2.67
N LEU A 95 -5.81 -10.85 1.34
CA LEU A 95 -4.74 -11.48 0.59
C LEU A 95 -3.68 -10.45 0.19
N PHE A 96 -2.43 -10.70 0.60
CA PHE A 96 -1.30 -9.81 0.34
C PHE A 96 -0.43 -10.36 -0.76
N TYR A 97 -0.17 -9.55 -1.78
CA TYR A 97 0.69 -9.89 -2.90
C TYR A 97 1.58 -8.71 -3.30
N GLY A 98 2.55 -8.97 -4.16
CA GLY A 98 3.61 -8.01 -4.52
C GLY A 98 4.98 -8.69 -4.55
N ILE A 99 6.01 -7.93 -4.92
CA ILE A 99 7.35 -8.51 -5.10
C ILE A 99 8.02 -8.90 -3.80
N ASN A 100 9.04 -9.76 -3.92
CA ASN A 100 9.96 -10.04 -2.84
C ASN A 100 10.65 -8.77 -2.37
N GLY A 101 10.82 -8.62 -1.06
CA GLY A 101 11.44 -7.44 -0.45
C GLY A 101 10.50 -6.24 -0.28
N ALA A 102 9.29 -6.27 -0.86
CA ALA A 102 8.30 -5.18 -0.73
C ALA A 102 7.75 -5.01 0.69
N GLY A 103 7.94 -5.99 1.58
CA GLY A 103 7.47 -5.92 2.97
C GLY A 103 6.15 -6.64 3.25
N LYS A 104 5.72 -7.60 2.40
CA LYS A 104 4.47 -8.38 2.58
C LYS A 104 4.37 -9.05 3.95
N THR A 105 5.27 -9.99 4.23
CA THR A 105 5.32 -10.79 5.45
C THR A 105 5.36 -9.90 6.71
N THR A 106 6.16 -8.83 6.67
CA THR A 106 6.23 -7.82 7.75
C THR A 106 4.89 -7.10 7.93
N THR A 107 4.27 -6.64 6.84
CA THR A 107 2.96 -5.94 6.88
C THR A 107 1.87 -6.85 7.45
N ILE A 108 1.86 -8.12 7.06
CA ILE A 108 0.91 -9.13 7.57
C ILE A 108 1.10 -9.33 9.07
N GLY A 109 2.33 -9.52 9.55
CA GLY A 109 2.60 -9.70 10.97
C GLY A 109 2.18 -8.50 11.81
N LYS A 110 2.45 -7.28 11.34
CA LYS A 110 2.00 -6.05 12.01
C LYS A 110 0.48 -5.91 12.02
N LEU A 111 -0.19 -6.21 10.90
CA LEU A 111 -1.65 -6.17 10.84
C LEU A 111 -2.27 -7.22 11.76
N ALA A 112 -1.72 -8.43 11.79
CA ALA A 112 -2.16 -9.48 12.69
C ALA A 112 -2.09 -9.04 14.16
N HIS A 113 -0.96 -8.43 14.56
CA HIS A 113 -0.79 -7.87 15.89
C HIS A 113 -1.84 -6.79 16.19
N ARG A 114 -2.00 -5.82 15.29
CA ARG A 114 -2.96 -4.72 15.43
C ARG A 114 -4.39 -5.23 15.59
N LEU A 115 -4.82 -6.18 14.75
CA LEU A 115 -6.16 -6.77 14.80
C LEU A 115 -6.38 -7.51 16.13
N ARG A 116 -5.39 -8.28 16.59
CA ARG A 116 -5.46 -8.95 17.90
C ARG A 116 -5.60 -7.95 19.05
N VAL A 117 -4.82 -6.87 19.05
CA VAL A 117 -4.92 -5.80 20.06
C VAL A 117 -6.29 -5.11 20.03
N GLN A 118 -6.92 -5.03 18.86
CA GLN A 118 -8.29 -4.55 18.68
C GLN A 118 -9.38 -5.58 19.05
N GLY A 119 -9.00 -6.74 19.60
CA GLY A 119 -9.94 -7.78 20.04
C GLY A 119 -10.47 -8.71 18.93
N ARG A 120 -9.89 -8.64 17.72
CA ARG A 120 -10.16 -9.62 16.65
C ARG A 120 -9.38 -10.92 16.89
N ASN A 121 -9.76 -11.98 16.19
CA ASN A 121 -9.10 -13.29 16.21
C ASN A 121 -8.54 -13.65 14.82
N PRO A 122 -7.40 -13.06 14.41
CA PRO A 122 -6.83 -13.30 13.09
C PRO A 122 -6.06 -14.62 13.01
N LEU A 123 -6.17 -15.29 11.86
CA LEU A 123 -5.33 -16.41 11.43
C LEU A 123 -4.37 -15.94 10.33
N VAL A 124 -3.07 -16.17 10.50
CA VAL A 124 -2.07 -15.95 9.45
C VAL A 124 -1.91 -17.22 8.63
N VAL A 125 -2.02 -17.13 7.31
CA VAL A 125 -1.86 -18.25 6.37
C VAL A 125 -0.62 -18.02 5.51
N ALA A 126 0.39 -18.87 5.68
CA ALA A 126 1.64 -18.83 4.93
C ALA A 126 1.51 -19.59 3.60
N ALA A 127 1.09 -18.89 2.54
CA ALA A 127 0.94 -19.45 1.19
C ALA A 127 2.11 -19.12 0.24
N ASP A 128 3.18 -18.43 0.69
CA ASP A 128 4.48 -18.46 0.01
C ASP A 128 5.15 -19.82 0.26
N THR A 129 4.64 -20.86 -0.40
CA THR A 129 5.09 -22.24 -0.22
C THR A 129 6.42 -22.52 -0.90
N TYR A 130 6.93 -21.61 -1.73
CA TYR A 130 8.11 -21.86 -2.55
C TYR A 130 9.38 -21.98 -1.69
N ARG A 131 9.45 -21.29 -0.55
CA ARG A 131 10.62 -21.30 0.34
C ARG A 131 10.22 -21.78 1.72
N ALA A 132 10.87 -22.84 2.23
CA ALA A 132 10.77 -23.22 3.64
C ALA A 132 11.06 -22.02 4.56
N ALA A 133 12.13 -21.27 4.27
CA ALA A 133 12.47 -20.06 5.00
C ALA A 133 11.39 -18.95 4.95
N GLY A 134 10.59 -18.88 3.87
CA GLY A 134 9.48 -17.93 3.78
C GLY A 134 8.33 -18.31 4.71
N ILE A 135 7.99 -19.60 4.74
CA ILE A 135 7.02 -20.16 5.70
C ILE A 135 7.50 -19.91 7.14
N GLU A 136 8.73 -20.28 7.47
CA GLU A 136 9.32 -20.08 8.81
C GLU A 136 9.28 -18.61 9.23
N GLN A 137 9.65 -17.70 8.31
CA GLN A 137 9.59 -16.26 8.57
C GLN A 137 8.15 -15.79 8.86
N MET A 138 7.17 -16.24 8.09
CA MET A 138 5.77 -15.86 8.33
C MET A 138 5.24 -16.44 9.65
N MET A 139 5.61 -17.68 9.98
CA MET A 139 5.23 -18.31 11.24
C MET A 139 5.85 -17.60 12.45
N ALA A 140 7.12 -17.19 12.36
CA ALA A 140 7.76 -16.37 13.40
C ALA A 140 7.06 -15.01 13.58
N TRP A 141 6.55 -14.41 12.50
CA TRP A 141 5.74 -13.19 12.58
C TRP A 141 4.36 -13.44 13.22
N ALA A 142 3.72 -14.57 12.94
CA ALA A 142 2.47 -14.95 13.59
C ALA A 142 2.67 -15.13 15.11
N GLU A 143 3.74 -15.81 15.50
CA GLU A 143 4.14 -15.98 16.91
C GLU A 143 4.43 -14.62 17.57
N ARG A 144 5.25 -13.77 16.93
CA ARG A 144 5.54 -12.41 17.42
C ARG A 144 4.28 -11.55 17.54
N ALA A 145 3.33 -11.72 16.64
CA ALA A 145 2.05 -11.03 16.69
C ALA A 145 1.11 -11.60 17.77
N GLY A 146 1.40 -12.78 18.33
CA GLY A 146 0.58 -13.46 19.32
C GLY A 146 -0.66 -14.13 18.73
N VAL A 147 -0.60 -14.57 17.48
CA VAL A 147 -1.74 -15.12 16.72
C VAL A 147 -1.42 -16.52 16.18
N GLN A 148 -2.45 -17.26 15.78
CA GLN A 148 -2.24 -18.57 15.18
C GLN A 148 -1.71 -18.43 13.73
N GLY A 149 -0.71 -19.24 13.38
CA GLY A 149 -0.26 -19.43 12.01
C GLY A 149 -0.77 -20.76 11.43
N PHE A 150 -1.02 -20.78 10.13
CA PHE A 150 -1.38 -21.95 9.34
C PHE A 150 -0.47 -22.02 8.11
N ALA A 151 0.13 -23.18 7.87
CA ALA A 151 1.04 -23.39 6.76
C ALA A 151 0.88 -24.80 6.17
N GLY A 152 1.09 -24.90 4.85
CA GLY A 152 1.26 -26.18 4.18
C GLY A 152 2.71 -26.67 4.21
N LYS A 153 2.97 -27.76 3.48
CA LYS A 153 4.34 -28.24 3.23
C LYS A 153 5.05 -27.31 2.24
N ALA A 154 6.35 -27.11 2.43
CA ALA A 154 7.19 -26.43 1.44
C ALA A 154 7.09 -27.13 0.07
N GLY A 155 6.99 -26.35 -1.00
CA GLY A 155 6.73 -26.82 -2.37
C GLY A 155 5.28 -27.26 -2.64
N GLY A 156 4.38 -27.16 -1.66
CA GLY A 156 2.95 -27.47 -1.83
C GLY A 156 2.20 -26.42 -2.66
N ASP A 157 0.98 -26.74 -3.08
CA ASP A 157 0.13 -25.81 -3.85
C ASP A 157 -0.37 -24.64 -2.98
N PRO A 158 0.00 -23.38 -3.27
CA PRO A 158 -0.46 -22.22 -2.52
C PRO A 158 -1.98 -22.10 -2.43
N GLY A 159 -2.68 -22.44 -3.52
CA GLY A 159 -4.15 -22.42 -3.56
C GLY A 159 -4.76 -23.36 -2.53
N ALA A 160 -4.25 -24.60 -2.44
CA ALA A 160 -4.69 -25.56 -1.44
C ALA A 160 -4.45 -25.07 -0.01
N VAL A 161 -3.28 -24.48 0.28
CA VAL A 161 -2.97 -23.91 1.60
C VAL A 161 -3.96 -22.81 1.98
N VAL A 162 -4.32 -21.93 1.04
CA VAL A 162 -5.31 -20.88 1.29
C VAL A 162 -6.71 -21.45 1.51
N PHE A 163 -7.13 -22.42 0.71
CA PHE A 163 -8.42 -23.09 0.87
C PHE A 163 -8.54 -23.73 2.26
N ASP A 164 -7.53 -24.51 2.65
CA ASP A 164 -7.51 -25.20 3.94
C ASP A 164 -7.40 -24.23 5.10
N GLY A 165 -6.62 -23.15 4.96
CA GLY A 165 -6.51 -22.09 5.95
C GLY A 165 -7.84 -21.38 6.22
N ILE A 166 -8.61 -21.05 5.17
CA ILE A 166 -9.94 -20.44 5.31
C ILE A 166 -10.94 -21.41 5.96
N ARG A 167 -10.89 -22.70 5.61
CA ARG A 167 -11.73 -23.72 6.27
C ARG A 167 -11.35 -23.92 7.74
N HIS A 168 -10.06 -23.93 8.04
CA HIS A 168 -9.55 -24.00 9.42
C HIS A 168 -10.06 -22.80 10.22
N ALA A 169 -9.93 -21.59 9.67
CA ALA A 169 -10.44 -20.36 10.26
C ALA A 169 -11.93 -20.47 10.62
N ARG A 170 -12.75 -20.87 9.65
CA ARG A 170 -14.20 -21.07 9.84
C ARG A 170 -14.51 -22.10 10.93
N SER A 171 -13.80 -23.22 10.95
CA SER A 171 -14.03 -24.31 11.91
C SER A 171 -13.58 -23.99 13.34
N ARG A 172 -12.62 -23.06 13.50
CA ARG A 172 -12.01 -22.71 14.78
C ARG A 172 -12.41 -21.32 15.29
N GLY A 173 -13.33 -20.64 14.62
CA GLY A 173 -13.85 -19.34 15.05
C GLY A 173 -12.85 -18.19 14.90
N HIS A 174 -11.95 -18.26 13.92
CA HIS A 174 -11.16 -17.10 13.50
C HIS A 174 -12.04 -16.16 12.67
N ASP A 175 -11.98 -14.86 12.94
CA ASP A 175 -12.83 -13.85 12.29
C ASP A 175 -12.14 -13.15 11.12
N VAL A 176 -10.81 -13.23 11.03
CA VAL A 176 -10.02 -12.68 9.93
C VAL A 176 -8.95 -13.67 9.48
N VAL A 177 -8.73 -13.80 8.18
CA VAL A 177 -7.66 -14.59 7.56
C VAL A 177 -6.72 -13.64 6.81
N LEU A 178 -5.43 -13.68 7.14
CA LEU A 178 -4.39 -12.89 6.48
C LEU A 178 -3.48 -13.83 5.68
N VAL A 179 -3.46 -13.67 4.36
CA VAL A 179 -2.74 -14.60 3.46
C VAL A 179 -1.45 -13.96 2.94
N ASP A 180 -0.31 -14.61 3.18
CA ASP A 180 0.99 -14.27 2.55
C ASP A 180 1.17 -15.09 1.27
N THR A 181 1.52 -14.43 0.16
CA THR A 181 1.72 -15.09 -1.15
C THR A 181 3.15 -14.92 -1.65
N ALA A 182 3.56 -15.75 -2.62
CA ALA A 182 4.86 -15.63 -3.27
C ALA A 182 5.02 -14.30 -4.04
N GLY A 183 6.27 -13.81 -4.17
CA GLY A 183 6.58 -12.54 -4.83
C GLY A 183 7.72 -12.57 -5.87
N ARG A 184 8.06 -13.74 -6.44
CA ARG A 184 9.22 -13.90 -7.34
C ARG A 184 8.95 -13.36 -8.75
N LEU A 185 9.43 -12.15 -9.03
CA LEU A 185 9.21 -11.49 -10.33
C LEU A 185 9.98 -12.11 -11.51
N GLN A 186 11.06 -12.86 -11.28
CA GLN A 186 11.91 -13.38 -12.38
C GLN A 186 11.19 -14.40 -13.29
N THR A 187 10.00 -14.88 -12.89
CA THR A 187 9.12 -15.75 -13.68
C THR A 187 7.72 -15.14 -13.81
N GLN A 188 7.64 -13.87 -14.26
CA GLN A 188 6.41 -13.04 -14.30
C GLN A 188 5.14 -13.82 -14.70
N HIS A 189 5.18 -14.60 -15.79
CA HIS A 189 4.00 -15.34 -16.25
C HIS A 189 3.54 -16.46 -15.29
N ASN A 190 4.47 -17.15 -14.62
CA ASN A 190 4.13 -18.20 -13.66
C ASN A 190 3.55 -17.59 -12.39
N LEU A 191 4.18 -16.53 -11.87
CA LEU A 191 3.71 -15.83 -10.68
C LEU A 191 2.28 -15.31 -10.86
N LEU A 192 1.98 -14.65 -11.97
CA LEU A 192 0.66 -14.06 -12.20
C LEU A 192 -0.44 -15.12 -12.33
N ARG A 193 -0.15 -16.26 -12.98
CA ARG A 193 -1.10 -17.38 -13.06
C ARG A 193 -1.36 -17.99 -11.69
N GLU A 194 -0.32 -18.15 -10.89
CA GLU A 194 -0.40 -18.67 -9.53
C GLU A 194 -1.22 -17.73 -8.64
N LEU A 195 -0.90 -16.43 -8.61
CA LEU A 195 -1.66 -15.43 -7.84
C LEU A 195 -3.14 -15.38 -8.26
N GLY A 196 -3.43 -15.41 -9.56
CA GLY A 196 -4.80 -15.47 -10.05
C GLY A 196 -5.53 -16.76 -9.63
N LYS A 197 -4.83 -17.91 -9.57
CA LYS A 197 -5.38 -19.16 -9.02
C LYS A 197 -5.67 -19.01 -7.53
N VAL A 198 -4.74 -18.49 -6.74
CA VAL A 198 -4.91 -18.28 -5.30
C VAL A 198 -6.10 -17.37 -5.02
N GLY A 199 -6.24 -16.24 -5.72
CA GLY A 199 -7.39 -15.34 -5.56
C GLY A 199 -8.73 -16.02 -5.84
N ARG A 200 -8.83 -16.80 -6.93
CA ARG A 200 -10.05 -17.58 -7.24
C ARG A 200 -10.37 -18.61 -6.16
N VAL A 201 -9.36 -19.30 -5.64
CA VAL A 201 -9.54 -20.31 -4.60
C VAL A 201 -9.96 -19.66 -3.28
N ALA A 202 -9.35 -18.53 -2.90
CA ALA A 202 -9.72 -17.76 -1.73
C ALA A 202 -11.20 -17.31 -1.81
N SER A 203 -11.58 -16.67 -2.92
CA SER A 203 -12.96 -16.23 -3.15
C SER A 203 -13.97 -17.40 -3.07
N LYS A 204 -13.65 -18.55 -3.68
CA LYS A 204 -14.51 -19.75 -3.60
C LYS A 204 -14.62 -20.28 -2.17
N ALA A 205 -13.52 -20.29 -1.40
CA ALA A 205 -13.50 -20.77 -0.02
C ALA A 205 -14.27 -19.86 0.95
N LEU A 206 -14.37 -18.56 0.63
CA LEU A 206 -15.08 -17.57 1.43
C LEU A 206 -16.60 -17.63 1.26
N ASP A 207 -17.08 -18.19 0.14
CA ASP A 207 -18.52 -18.40 -0.10
C ASP A 207 -19.34 -17.10 0.06
N GLY A 208 -18.87 -16.03 -0.58
CA GLY A 208 -19.50 -14.71 -0.52
C GLY A 208 -19.10 -13.84 0.68
N ALA A 209 -18.30 -14.35 1.63
CA ALA A 209 -17.71 -13.53 2.68
C ALA A 209 -16.69 -12.52 2.11
N THR A 210 -16.45 -11.47 2.89
CA THR A 210 -15.60 -10.33 2.51
C THR A 210 -14.18 -10.75 2.11
N TYR A 211 -13.72 -10.19 0.99
CA TYR A 211 -12.41 -10.46 0.40
C TYR A 211 -11.73 -9.16 -0.02
N GLU A 212 -10.55 -8.92 0.54
CA GLU A 212 -9.64 -7.82 0.19
C GLU A 212 -8.37 -8.40 -0.44
N SER A 213 -7.86 -7.74 -1.48
CA SER A 213 -6.63 -8.08 -2.19
C SER A 213 -5.71 -6.85 -2.20
N LEU A 214 -4.68 -6.88 -1.36
CA LEU A 214 -3.77 -5.75 -1.17
C LEU A 214 -2.44 -5.98 -1.88
N LEU A 215 -2.12 -5.09 -2.81
CA LEU A 215 -0.77 -5.00 -3.36
C LEU A 215 0.12 -4.25 -2.37
N VAL A 216 1.17 -4.92 -1.91
CA VAL A 216 2.18 -4.33 -1.05
C VAL A 216 3.27 -3.69 -1.90
N LEU A 217 3.48 -2.40 -1.70
CA LEU A 217 4.50 -1.61 -2.37
C LEU A 217 5.53 -1.10 -1.37
N ASP A 218 6.80 -1.20 -1.75
CA ASP A 218 7.88 -0.51 -1.03
C ASP A 218 7.84 0.96 -1.42
N ALA A 219 7.67 1.84 -0.42
CA ALA A 219 7.58 3.27 -0.64
C ALA A 219 8.87 3.87 -1.25
N MET A 220 9.99 3.15 -1.30
CA MET A 220 11.22 3.59 -1.97
C MET A 220 11.21 3.42 -3.50
N ILE A 221 10.29 2.65 -4.09
CA ILE A 221 10.42 2.21 -5.50
C ILE A 221 9.87 3.26 -6.50
N GLY A 222 9.18 4.31 -6.03
CA GLY A 222 8.71 5.42 -6.88
C GLY A 222 7.78 4.98 -8.02
N LEU A 223 7.73 5.73 -9.13
CA LEU A 223 6.84 5.45 -10.27
C LEU A 223 7.15 4.14 -11.00
N SER A 224 8.32 3.55 -10.80
CA SER A 224 8.65 2.26 -11.40
C SER A 224 7.72 1.14 -10.90
N SER A 225 7.08 1.32 -9.74
CA SER A 225 6.03 0.45 -9.23
C SER A 225 4.74 0.46 -10.05
N LEU A 226 4.48 1.51 -10.85
CA LEU A 226 3.22 1.68 -11.56
C LEU A 226 2.99 0.61 -12.63
N THR A 227 3.98 0.39 -13.49
CA THR A 227 3.94 -0.66 -14.51
C THR A 227 3.74 -2.05 -13.88
N GLN A 228 4.41 -2.28 -12.75
CA GLN A 228 4.28 -3.53 -12.00
C GLN A 228 2.87 -3.69 -11.40
N ALA A 229 2.33 -2.63 -10.81
CA ALA A 229 1.00 -2.64 -10.23
C ALA A 229 -0.10 -2.88 -11.28
N ARG A 230 0.03 -2.30 -12.49
CA ARG A 230 -0.83 -2.62 -13.64
C ARG A 230 -0.84 -4.11 -13.97
N VAL A 231 0.34 -4.73 -13.99
CA VAL A 231 0.49 -6.15 -14.32
C VAL A 231 -0.15 -7.03 -13.26
N PHE A 232 0.04 -6.73 -11.98
CA PHE A 232 -0.61 -7.47 -10.90
C PHE A 232 -2.13 -7.30 -10.89
N ASN A 233 -2.64 -6.07 -11.09
CA ASN A 233 -4.09 -5.79 -11.09
C ASN A 233 -4.85 -6.58 -12.17
N ARG A 234 -4.18 -6.93 -13.28
CA ARG A 234 -4.76 -7.80 -14.33
C ARG A 234 -4.89 -9.26 -13.88
N ALA A 235 -4.01 -9.74 -13.01
CA ALA A 235 -4.00 -11.12 -12.53
C ALA A 235 -4.92 -11.34 -11.33
N ILE A 236 -4.95 -10.36 -10.42
CA ILE A 236 -5.79 -10.32 -9.24
C ILE A 236 -6.34 -8.89 -9.11
N PRO A 237 -7.65 -8.67 -9.34
CA PRO A 237 -8.24 -7.36 -9.18
C PRO A 237 -7.97 -6.84 -7.78
N MET A 238 -7.33 -5.68 -7.69
CA MET A 238 -6.89 -5.06 -6.45
C MET A 238 -8.06 -4.33 -5.77
N THR A 239 -8.18 -4.50 -4.46
CA THR A 239 -9.12 -3.70 -3.64
C THR A 239 -8.43 -2.54 -2.92
N GLY A 240 -7.12 -2.61 -2.72
CA GLY A 240 -6.33 -1.51 -2.17
C GLY A 240 -4.82 -1.76 -2.18
N LEU A 241 -4.09 -0.78 -1.66
CA LEU A 241 -2.64 -0.79 -1.53
C LEU A 241 -2.22 -0.82 -0.05
N ALA A 242 -1.06 -1.43 0.21
CA ALA A 242 -0.35 -1.29 1.47
C ALA A 242 1.06 -0.76 1.19
N LEU A 243 1.40 0.39 1.79
CA LEU A 243 2.73 0.98 1.64
C LEU A 243 3.61 0.51 2.79
N ALA A 244 4.74 -0.11 2.49
CA ALA A 244 5.75 -0.46 3.47
C ALA A 244 6.89 0.56 3.45
N LYS A 245 7.63 0.66 4.56
CA LYS A 245 8.88 1.44 4.70
C LYS A 245 8.70 2.94 4.40
N LEU A 246 7.55 3.50 4.78
CA LEU A 246 7.23 4.89 4.51
C LEU A 246 8.12 5.88 5.29
N ASP A 247 8.62 5.44 6.45
CA ASP A 247 9.57 6.14 7.31
C ASP A 247 10.95 6.35 6.65
N THR A 248 11.36 5.44 5.76
CA THR A 248 12.64 5.52 5.05
C THR A 248 12.51 6.06 3.62
N SER A 249 11.28 6.35 3.16
CA SER A 249 11.05 6.75 1.77
C SER A 249 11.40 8.21 1.50
N ALA A 250 12.08 8.40 0.37
CA ALA A 250 12.38 9.69 -0.23
C ALA A 250 11.46 10.03 -1.43
N LYS A 251 10.43 9.22 -1.71
CA LYS A 251 9.74 9.19 -3.01
C LYS A 251 8.21 9.11 -2.88
N GLY A 252 7.65 9.99 -2.06
CA GLY A 252 6.22 9.95 -1.72
C GLY A 252 5.26 10.36 -2.85
N GLY A 253 5.71 11.17 -3.81
CA GLY A 253 4.83 11.65 -4.88
C GLY A 253 4.20 10.54 -5.74
N ALA A 254 4.89 9.40 -5.86
CA ALA A 254 4.43 8.28 -6.67
C ALA A 254 3.10 7.68 -6.19
N VAL A 255 2.78 7.77 -4.89
CA VAL A 255 1.55 7.21 -4.33
C VAL A 255 0.31 7.87 -4.93
N ILE A 256 0.33 9.21 -5.10
CA ILE A 256 -0.78 9.97 -5.67
C ILE A 256 -1.04 9.52 -7.12
N ALA A 257 0.05 9.35 -7.90
CA ALA A 257 -0.03 8.89 -9.28
C ALA A 257 -0.54 7.45 -9.39
N ILE A 258 -0.05 6.55 -8.53
CA ILE A 258 -0.45 5.13 -8.51
C ILE A 258 -1.93 4.99 -8.16
N GLU A 259 -2.40 5.67 -7.12
CA GLU A 259 -3.83 5.62 -6.77
C GLU A 259 -4.72 6.17 -7.87
N ALA A 260 -4.35 7.33 -8.43
CA ALA A 260 -5.14 8.00 -9.45
C ALA A 260 -5.31 7.13 -10.71
N GLU A 261 -4.29 6.34 -11.04
CA GLU A 261 -4.29 5.52 -12.23
C GLU A 261 -4.98 4.16 -12.02
N LEU A 262 -4.74 3.52 -10.88
CA LEU A 262 -5.29 2.19 -10.60
C LEU A 262 -6.70 2.24 -10.00
N ASP A 263 -7.16 3.42 -9.59
CA ASP A 263 -8.35 3.63 -8.77
C ASP A 263 -8.40 2.64 -7.58
N ALA A 264 -7.26 2.51 -6.89
CA ALA A 264 -7.09 1.65 -5.73
C ALA A 264 -6.57 2.47 -4.55
N PRO A 265 -7.31 2.56 -3.42
CA PRO A 265 -6.88 3.36 -2.29
C PRO A 265 -5.75 2.67 -1.53
N VAL A 266 -4.77 3.45 -1.06
CA VAL A 266 -3.90 3.01 0.03
C VAL A 266 -4.73 2.92 1.31
N LYS A 267 -4.68 1.73 1.92
CA LYS A 267 -5.40 1.39 3.16
C LYS A 267 -4.47 1.33 4.36
N LEU A 268 -3.23 0.91 4.15
CA LEU A 268 -2.24 0.66 5.22
C LEU A 268 -0.90 1.34 4.92
N ALA A 269 -0.25 1.85 5.97
CA ALA A 269 1.09 2.42 5.93
C ALA A 269 1.98 1.85 7.03
N GLY A 270 3.08 1.22 6.64
CA GLY A 270 4.17 0.83 7.51
C GLY A 270 5.13 2.00 7.72
N VAL A 271 5.32 2.40 8.97
CA VAL A 271 5.96 3.67 9.40
C VAL A 271 7.17 3.44 10.31
N GLY A 272 7.78 2.27 10.23
CA GLY A 272 8.89 1.84 11.08
C GLY A 272 9.10 0.33 11.03
N GLU A 273 9.91 -0.20 11.94
CA GLU A 273 10.29 -1.64 11.99
C GLU A 273 9.62 -2.40 13.16
N GLY A 274 9.07 -1.68 14.14
CA GLY A 274 8.34 -2.23 15.27
C GLY A 274 7.04 -2.92 14.85
N VAL A 275 6.57 -3.85 15.69
CA VAL A 275 5.33 -4.60 15.42
C VAL A 275 4.09 -3.69 15.39
N ASP A 276 4.15 -2.57 16.12
CA ASP A 276 3.11 -1.56 16.18
C ASP A 276 3.21 -0.49 15.08
N ASP A 277 4.27 -0.52 14.25
CA ASP A 277 4.52 0.48 13.22
C ASP A 277 3.74 0.18 11.93
N LEU A 278 2.42 -0.02 12.06
CA LEU A 278 1.46 -0.12 10.97
C LEU A 278 0.19 0.67 11.30
N GLU A 279 -0.12 1.63 10.44
CA GLU A 279 -1.23 2.56 10.63
C GLU A 279 -2.21 2.51 9.46
N PRO A 280 -3.51 2.80 9.69
CA PRO A 280 -4.44 3.14 8.63
C PRO A 280 -3.90 4.36 7.88
N PHE A 281 -4.01 4.34 6.56
CA PHE A 281 -3.49 5.43 5.74
C PHE A 281 -4.37 6.67 5.85
N ASP A 282 -3.78 7.79 6.25
CA ASP A 282 -4.42 9.11 6.26
C ASP A 282 -3.95 9.91 5.04
N PRO A 283 -4.80 10.05 4.00
CA PRO A 283 -4.41 10.78 2.79
C PRO A 283 -4.15 12.26 3.05
N VAL A 284 -4.87 12.87 4.00
CA VAL A 284 -4.71 14.29 4.32
C VAL A 284 -3.38 14.52 5.01
N ALA A 285 -3.10 13.75 6.06
CA ALA A 285 -1.81 13.85 6.76
C ALA A 285 -0.65 13.49 5.82
N TYR A 286 -0.83 12.50 4.95
CA TYR A 286 0.16 12.12 3.96
C TYR A 286 0.46 13.24 2.96
N VAL A 287 -0.57 13.75 2.26
CA VAL A 287 -0.41 14.83 1.27
C VAL A 287 0.21 16.05 1.95
N ARG A 288 -0.33 16.48 3.09
CA ARG A 288 0.25 17.60 3.85
C ARG A 288 1.71 17.37 4.19
N SER A 289 2.10 16.17 4.63
CA SER A 289 3.50 15.87 4.92
C SER A 289 4.44 15.97 3.72
N LEU A 290 3.93 15.94 2.48
CA LEU A 290 4.73 16.17 1.28
C LEU A 290 4.97 17.66 1.01
N PHE A 291 4.03 18.53 1.36
CA PHE A 291 4.03 19.95 0.98
C PHE A 291 4.38 20.90 2.14
N GLU A 292 3.92 20.59 3.36
CA GLU A 292 4.06 21.40 4.57
C GLU A 292 5.34 21.01 5.35
N ASP A 293 5.89 21.91 6.17
CA ASP A 293 7.14 21.75 6.95
C ASP A 293 6.98 21.16 8.36
#